data_AF-A0A518WEY5-F1
#
_entry.id   AF-A0A518WEY5-F1
#
_cell.length_a   1.000
_cell.length_b   1.000
_cell.length_c   1.000
_cell.angle_alpha   90.00
_cell.angle_beta   90.00
_cell.angle_gamma   90.00
#
_symmetry.space_group_name_H-M   'P 1'
#
loop_
_entity.id
_entity.type
_entity.pdbx_description
1 polymer ?
#
loop_
_entity_poly.entity_id
_entity_poly.type
_entity_poly.pdbx_seq_one_letter_code
_entity_poly.pdbx_strand_id
1 'polypeptide(L)'
;MLSRPACGGVPANPGCVGTITRASGTVVRSSSPKGAIVCGPAPPCSSRKLVSVTHPEFGAGAAAGRGWFIVGPTPTPSSPTSKARRAALADFLRTRRAALRPVDVGLDPGPGRRRTPGLRREEVAQLSGVGLSWYTWLEQGRVVTPSGQVLLALSRALALTAAERDHLFHLAALPPPPPGDAPVDADTTALIDALLPHIAFVLDPRFDVVAHNRAAALIMAGLVAPVSSRRNLLLWLFDPVTWPTAPPAWHRNARANMLDFRSEFDRHSGDPAFVTLVEELTTTNPVFRSWWADHDVQVLEPTRKLIPHPTLGPLAFLSTQTRPSHAPWLRLRILVPADAGTRAALVAASAGSDPL
;
A
#
# COMPACT_ATOMS: atom_id res chain seq x y z
N MET A 1 -3.75 10.25 -55.79
CA MET A 1 -3.16 11.41 -56.47
C MET A 1 -3.23 12.61 -55.54
N LEU A 2 -2.05 13.09 -55.14
CA LEU A 2 -1.65 14.42 -54.67
C LEU A 2 -2.73 15.40 -54.16
N SER A 3 -2.64 15.80 -52.88
CA SER A 3 -2.18 17.16 -52.47
C SER A 3 -2.68 17.56 -51.07
N ARG A 4 -1.72 17.93 -50.21
CA ARG A 4 -1.83 18.85 -49.05
C ARG A 4 -1.44 20.27 -49.54
N PRO A 5 -1.52 21.35 -48.74
CA PRO A 5 -2.35 21.69 -47.56
C PRO A 5 -2.98 23.11 -47.66
N ALA A 6 -3.75 23.54 -46.64
CA ALA A 6 -4.00 24.98 -46.41
C ALA A 6 -4.06 25.29 -44.90
N CYS A 7 -3.22 26.23 -44.47
CA CYS A 7 -3.28 26.90 -43.17
C CYS A 7 -4.42 27.93 -43.16
N GLY A 8 -5.09 28.10 -42.02
CA GLY A 8 -6.10 29.14 -41.82
C GLY A 8 -6.11 29.66 -40.39
N GLY A 9 -5.71 30.92 -40.24
CA GLY A 9 -6.48 32.00 -39.58
C GLY A 9 -6.91 31.88 -38.11
N VAL A 10 -6.37 32.80 -37.30
CA VAL A 10 -6.68 33.16 -35.91
C VAL A 10 -8.07 33.85 -35.80
N PRO A 11 -8.71 33.89 -34.61
CA PRO A 11 -8.84 35.21 -33.95
C PRO A 11 -8.56 35.18 -32.44
N ALA A 12 -8.14 36.35 -31.93
CA ALA A 12 -7.79 36.63 -30.56
C ALA A 12 -8.94 37.31 -29.78
N ASN A 13 -8.72 37.41 -28.46
CA ASN A 13 -9.21 38.41 -27.49
C ASN A 13 -10.43 38.01 -26.62
N PRO A 14 -10.69 38.61 -25.42
CA PRO A 14 -9.84 39.41 -24.52
C PRO A 14 -9.90 38.96 -23.04
N GLY A 15 -8.99 39.51 -22.22
CA GLY A 15 -9.36 39.97 -20.87
C GLY A 15 -8.61 39.35 -19.70
N CYS A 16 -7.53 40.00 -19.27
CA CYS A 16 -7.36 40.35 -17.86
C CYS A 16 -6.27 41.42 -17.72
N VAL A 17 -6.74 42.62 -17.41
CA VAL A 17 -5.96 43.81 -17.10
C VAL A 17 -5.31 43.62 -15.73
N GLY A 18 -3.99 43.85 -15.66
CA GLY A 18 -3.25 43.91 -14.41
C GLY A 18 -3.18 45.33 -13.84
N THR A 19 -3.14 45.43 -12.51
CA THR A 19 -2.75 46.64 -11.80
C THR A 19 -1.64 46.28 -10.81
N ILE A 20 -0.46 46.83 -11.06
CA ILE A 20 0.72 46.79 -10.19
C ILE A 20 0.61 47.96 -9.21
N THR A 21 0.92 47.74 -7.93
CA THR A 21 1.21 48.85 -7.00
C THR A 21 2.42 48.53 -6.13
N ARG A 22 3.39 49.45 -6.25
CA ARG A 22 4.70 49.67 -5.61
C ARG A 22 5.07 48.92 -4.32
N ALA A 23 6.30 48.40 -4.37
CA ALA A 23 7.15 48.07 -3.23
C ALA A 23 7.85 49.33 -2.67
N SER A 24 7.88 49.45 -1.34
CA SER A 24 8.69 50.40 -0.59
C SER A 24 10.06 49.79 -0.29
N GLY A 25 11.12 50.50 -0.64
CA GLY A 25 12.48 50.02 -0.56
C GLY A 25 13.11 50.09 0.82
N THR A 26 14.24 49.40 0.96
CA THR A 26 15.36 49.89 1.76
C THR A 26 16.64 49.46 1.05
N VAL A 27 17.44 50.48 0.73
CA VAL A 27 18.74 50.41 0.08
C VAL A 27 19.79 50.06 1.14
N VAL A 28 20.62 49.04 0.88
CA VAL A 28 21.93 48.91 1.53
C VAL A 28 22.99 48.81 0.43
N ARG A 29 23.92 49.76 0.46
CA ARG A 29 25.00 49.97 -0.49
C ARG A 29 26.03 48.85 -0.42
N SER A 30 26.52 48.44 -1.58
CA SER A 30 27.73 47.63 -1.76
C SER A 30 28.98 48.51 -1.81
N SER A 31 30.09 48.00 -1.28
CA SER A 31 31.45 48.49 -1.56
C SER A 31 32.27 47.38 -2.22
N SER A 32 32.58 47.63 -3.50
CA SER A 32 33.55 47.06 -4.46
C SER A 32 34.88 46.47 -3.92
N PRO A 33 35.80 45.94 -4.78
CA PRO A 33 35.67 45.15 -6.03
C PRO A 33 36.73 44.00 -6.15
N LYS A 34 36.73 43.30 -7.30
CA LYS A 34 37.79 42.45 -7.90
C LYS A 34 37.74 40.94 -7.60
N GLY A 35 37.57 40.17 -8.67
CA GLY A 35 37.80 38.73 -8.70
C GLY A 35 37.06 38.07 -9.86
N ALA A 36 37.64 38.11 -11.06
CA ALA A 36 37.16 37.32 -12.18
C ALA A 36 37.26 35.83 -11.83
N ILE A 37 36.18 35.05 -12.01
CA ILE A 37 36.23 33.59 -11.95
C ILE A 37 35.83 33.06 -13.33
N VAL A 38 36.85 32.58 -14.02
CA VAL A 38 36.77 31.79 -15.25
C VAL A 38 36.15 30.43 -14.91
N CYS A 39 35.12 30.02 -15.64
CA CYS A 39 34.55 28.67 -15.56
C CYS A 39 35.54 27.66 -16.19
N GLY A 40 36.25 26.91 -15.34
CA GLY A 40 36.96 25.68 -15.70
C GLY A 40 36.15 24.44 -15.32
N PRO A 41 36.38 23.29 -15.99
CA PRO A 41 35.58 22.09 -15.77
C PRO A 41 35.85 21.46 -14.41
N ALA A 42 34.81 20.87 -13.82
CA ALA A 42 34.81 20.29 -12.48
C ALA A 42 35.82 19.14 -12.32
N PRO A 43 36.57 19.07 -11.20
CA PRO A 43 37.29 17.86 -10.82
C PRO A 43 36.38 16.89 -10.03
N PRO A 44 36.65 15.58 -10.06
CA PRO A 44 35.79 14.57 -9.46
C PRO A 44 36.06 14.38 -7.97
N CYS A 45 34.98 14.09 -7.25
CA CYS A 45 34.82 13.23 -6.08
C CYS A 45 35.79 13.29 -4.88
N SER A 46 35.15 13.30 -3.70
CA SER A 46 35.63 12.93 -2.37
C SER A 46 36.27 14.02 -1.50
N SER A 47 35.44 14.56 -0.60
CA SER A 47 35.79 14.72 0.81
C SER A 47 34.54 15.15 1.59
N ARG A 48 33.88 14.19 2.24
CA ARG A 48 32.95 14.50 3.34
C ARG A 48 33.82 15.05 4.48
N LYS A 49 33.71 16.35 4.75
CA LYS A 49 34.16 16.90 6.04
C LYS A 49 33.29 16.30 7.15
N LEU A 50 33.88 15.41 7.93
CA LEU A 50 33.39 15.05 9.26
C LEU A 50 33.63 16.28 10.15
N VAL A 51 32.56 16.94 10.56
CA VAL A 51 32.62 17.90 11.68
C VAL A 51 32.51 17.06 12.95
N SER A 52 33.61 16.95 13.69
CA SER A 52 33.60 16.36 15.03
C SER A 52 33.01 17.37 16.01
N VAL A 53 31.85 17.06 16.58
CA VAL A 53 31.35 17.74 17.79
C VAL A 53 31.74 16.86 18.97
N THR A 54 32.75 17.28 19.73
CA THR A 54 33.10 16.67 21.01
C THR A 54 32.31 17.35 22.12
N HIS A 55 31.37 16.64 22.73
CA HIS A 55 30.88 16.96 24.07
C HIS A 55 31.78 16.25 25.09
N PRO A 56 32.35 16.96 26.09
CA PRO A 56 33.04 16.32 27.20
C PRO A 56 32.02 15.82 28.24
N GLU A 57 32.46 14.91 29.09
CA GLU A 57 31.75 14.28 30.21
C GLU A 57 30.99 12.99 29.85
N PHE A 58 31.70 11.87 29.83
CA PHE A 58 31.41 10.70 30.69
C PHE A 58 32.63 9.76 30.66
N GLY A 59 33.08 9.36 31.85
CA GLY A 59 34.38 8.73 32.11
C GLY A 59 34.55 7.28 31.62
N ALA A 60 35.82 6.90 31.55
CA ALA A 60 36.31 5.58 31.19
C ALA A 60 35.93 4.50 32.21
N GLY A 61 35.45 3.35 31.74
CA GLY A 61 35.29 2.15 32.57
C GLY A 61 34.45 1.03 31.94
N ALA A 62 35.14 0.03 31.39
CA ALA A 62 34.74 -1.38 31.22
C ALA A 62 33.35 -1.74 30.61
N ALA A 63 33.38 -2.39 29.43
CA ALA A 63 32.92 -3.79 29.24
C ALA A 63 32.89 -4.14 27.74
N ALA A 64 33.44 -5.31 27.40
CA ALA A 64 33.37 -5.91 26.07
C ALA A 64 31.91 -6.28 25.73
N GLY A 65 31.22 -5.37 25.03
CA GLY A 65 29.88 -5.62 24.48
C GLY A 65 29.98 -6.17 23.07
N ARG A 66 29.40 -7.36 22.83
CA ARG A 66 29.17 -7.92 21.50
C ARG A 66 28.30 -6.94 20.71
N GLY A 67 28.91 -6.19 19.80
CA GLY A 67 28.21 -5.23 18.94
C GLY A 67 27.37 -5.97 17.90
N TRP A 68 26.08 -5.66 17.87
CA TRP A 68 25.21 -6.03 16.77
C TRP A 68 25.57 -5.15 15.58
N PHE A 69 26.06 -5.73 14.49
CA PHE A 69 26.27 -4.99 13.25
C PHE A 69 24.93 -4.77 12.57
N ILE A 70 24.48 -3.51 12.51
CA ILE A 70 23.43 -3.10 11.57
C ILE A 70 24.08 -3.13 10.18
N VAL A 71 23.78 -4.16 9.40
CA VAL A 71 24.07 -4.18 7.97
C VAL A 71 23.29 -3.02 7.35
N GLY A 72 24.00 -2.02 6.84
CA GLY A 72 23.39 -0.89 6.15
C GLY A 72 22.54 -1.36 4.96
N PRO A 73 21.56 -0.57 4.51
CA PRO A 73 20.67 -0.97 3.43
C PRO A 73 21.48 -1.30 2.18
N THR A 74 21.37 -2.54 1.71
CA THR A 74 21.76 -2.92 0.35
C THR A 74 21.08 -1.99 -0.64
N PRO A 75 21.76 -1.54 -1.71
CA PRO A 75 21.14 -0.71 -2.72
C PRO A 75 19.89 -1.41 -3.26
N THR A 76 18.78 -0.67 -3.28
CA THR A 76 17.49 -1.11 -3.80
C THR A 76 17.69 -1.67 -5.20
N PRO A 77 17.27 -2.92 -5.51
CA PRO A 77 17.35 -3.41 -6.86
C PRO A 77 16.48 -2.51 -7.75
N SER A 78 17.10 -1.87 -8.72
CA SER A 78 16.41 -1.15 -9.80
C SER A 78 15.32 -2.06 -10.36
N SER A 79 14.08 -1.56 -10.44
CA SER A 79 12.95 -2.31 -10.97
C SER A 79 13.34 -3.05 -12.25
N PRO A 80 13.25 -4.39 -12.30
CA PRO A 80 13.73 -5.14 -13.45
C PRO A 80 12.98 -4.70 -14.71
N THR A 81 13.71 -4.56 -15.83
CA THR A 81 13.11 -4.30 -17.14
C THR A 81 12.04 -5.34 -17.44
N SER A 82 11.04 -4.98 -18.26
CA SER A 82 9.94 -5.89 -18.58
C SER A 82 10.42 -7.25 -19.13
N LYS A 83 11.57 -7.27 -19.83
CA LYS A 83 12.23 -8.49 -20.32
C LYS A 83 12.82 -9.34 -19.20
N ALA A 84 13.57 -8.74 -18.28
CA ALA A 84 14.16 -9.46 -17.14
C ALA A 84 13.08 -10.09 -16.26
N ARG A 85 11.97 -9.36 -16.05
CA ARG A 85 10.82 -9.86 -15.29
C ARG A 85 10.13 -11.05 -15.96
N ARG A 86 9.92 -10.99 -17.29
CA ARG A 86 9.39 -12.14 -18.06
C ARG A 86 10.30 -13.35 -18.01
N ALA A 87 11.62 -13.16 -18.04
CA ALA A 87 12.58 -14.25 -17.90
C ALA A 87 12.51 -14.90 -16.51
N ALA A 88 12.40 -14.10 -15.45
CA ALA A 88 12.22 -14.58 -14.08
C ALA A 88 10.90 -15.35 -13.91
N LEU A 89 9.79 -14.84 -14.48
CA LEU A 89 8.49 -15.53 -14.49
C LEU A 89 8.58 -16.90 -15.18
N ALA A 90 9.19 -16.93 -16.35
CA ALA A 90 9.38 -18.15 -17.14
C ALA A 90 10.23 -19.19 -16.39
N ASP A 91 11.29 -18.74 -15.72
CA ASP A 91 12.17 -19.60 -14.95
C ASP A 91 11.51 -20.15 -13.67
N PHE A 92 10.75 -19.30 -12.97
CA PHE A 92 9.97 -19.69 -11.81
C PHE A 92 8.96 -20.79 -12.16
N LEU A 93 8.16 -20.60 -13.22
CA LEU A 93 7.18 -21.60 -13.66
C LEU A 93 7.83 -22.93 -14.05
N ARG A 94 8.97 -22.88 -14.76
CA ARG A 94 9.72 -24.07 -15.16
C ARG A 94 10.23 -24.85 -13.94
N THR A 95 10.74 -24.13 -12.94
CA THR A 95 11.26 -24.71 -11.70
C THR A 95 10.13 -25.39 -10.90
N ARG A 96 8.99 -24.70 -10.71
CA ARG A 96 7.83 -25.27 -10.00
C ARG A 96 7.27 -26.48 -10.71
N ARG A 97 7.13 -26.43 -12.04
CA ARG A 97 6.67 -27.56 -12.85
C ARG A 97 7.62 -28.77 -12.74
N ALA A 98 8.93 -28.54 -12.78
CA ALA A 98 9.92 -29.61 -12.70
C ALA A 98 9.98 -30.29 -11.31
N ALA A 99 9.62 -29.57 -10.25
CA ALA A 99 9.64 -30.06 -8.88
C ALA A 99 8.41 -30.90 -8.51
N LEU A 100 7.25 -30.65 -9.12
CA LEU A 100 5.98 -31.29 -8.78
C LEU A 100 5.80 -32.63 -9.53
N ARG A 101 5.49 -33.72 -8.82
CA ARG A 101 5.28 -35.02 -9.46
C ARG A 101 3.82 -35.16 -9.92
N PRO A 102 3.56 -35.92 -11.00
CA PRO A 102 2.19 -36.18 -11.47
C PRO A 102 1.25 -36.72 -10.38
N VAL A 103 1.76 -37.65 -9.57
CA VAL A 103 1.01 -38.29 -8.49
C VAL A 103 0.57 -37.30 -7.40
N ASP A 104 1.35 -36.24 -7.17
CA ASP A 104 1.05 -35.23 -6.13
C ASP A 104 -0.14 -34.34 -6.51
N VAL A 105 -0.51 -34.32 -7.79
CA VAL A 105 -1.65 -33.58 -8.36
C VAL A 105 -2.74 -34.51 -8.91
N GLY A 106 -2.72 -35.79 -8.51
CA GLY A 106 -3.74 -36.77 -8.89
C GLY A 106 -3.69 -37.24 -10.34
N LEU A 107 -2.57 -37.04 -11.03
CA LEU A 107 -2.36 -37.56 -12.38
C LEU A 107 -1.66 -38.93 -12.33
N ASP A 108 -2.17 -39.87 -13.12
CA ASP A 108 -1.46 -41.12 -13.40
C ASP A 108 -0.22 -40.82 -14.25
N PRO A 109 1.01 -41.19 -13.82
CA PRO A 109 2.20 -41.03 -14.64
C PRO A 109 2.12 -41.74 -16.00
N GLY A 110 1.18 -42.67 -16.20
CA GLY A 110 0.94 -43.40 -17.44
C GLY A 110 2.00 -44.48 -17.70
N PRO A 111 1.79 -45.34 -18.72
CA PRO A 111 2.72 -46.43 -19.02
C PRO A 111 4.04 -45.92 -19.64
N GLY A 112 5.18 -46.40 -19.11
CA GLY A 112 6.51 -46.22 -19.70
C GLY A 112 7.48 -45.30 -18.94
N ARG A 113 8.74 -45.27 -19.40
CA ARG A 113 9.83 -44.49 -18.78
C ARG A 113 9.72 -43.00 -19.14
N ARG A 114 9.36 -42.14 -18.18
CA ARG A 114 9.32 -40.69 -18.36
C ARG A 114 10.72 -40.09 -18.49
N ARG A 115 10.90 -39.14 -19.42
CA ARG A 115 12.13 -38.35 -19.56
C ARG A 115 12.22 -37.18 -18.57
N THR A 116 11.07 -36.67 -18.13
CA THR A 116 10.99 -35.58 -17.14
C THR A 116 10.36 -36.13 -15.87
N PRO A 117 11.02 -36.05 -14.70
CA PRO A 117 10.47 -36.54 -13.44
C PRO A 117 9.29 -35.71 -12.93
N GLY A 118 9.28 -34.40 -13.21
CA GLY A 118 8.16 -33.51 -12.87
C GLY A 118 7.05 -33.46 -13.93
N LEU A 119 6.13 -32.53 -13.76
CA LEU A 119 5.00 -32.31 -14.67
C LEU A 119 5.45 -31.91 -16.09
N ARG A 120 4.70 -32.35 -17.09
CA ARG A 120 4.82 -31.92 -18.49
C ARG A 120 4.04 -30.63 -18.72
N ARG A 121 4.32 -29.95 -19.83
CA ARG A 121 3.59 -28.72 -20.20
C ARG A 121 2.12 -29.02 -20.49
N GLU A 122 1.84 -30.16 -21.12
CA GLU A 122 0.47 -30.60 -21.41
C GLU A 122 -0.33 -30.81 -20.11
N GLU A 123 0.30 -31.40 -19.10
CA GLU A 123 -0.32 -31.68 -17.80
C GLU A 123 -0.66 -30.38 -17.05
N VAL A 124 0.26 -29.42 -17.00
CA VAL A 124 -0.04 -28.11 -16.38
C VAL A 124 -1.12 -27.37 -17.15
N ALA A 125 -1.07 -27.39 -18.49
CA ALA A 125 -2.08 -26.75 -19.34
C ALA A 125 -3.47 -27.34 -19.09
N GLN A 126 -3.57 -28.67 -19.00
CA GLN A 126 -4.79 -29.39 -18.64
C GLN A 126 -5.30 -29.01 -17.25
N LEU A 127 -4.44 -29.07 -16.22
CA LEU A 127 -4.82 -28.79 -14.83
C LEU A 127 -5.24 -27.32 -14.61
N SER A 128 -4.67 -26.38 -15.36
CA SER A 128 -4.98 -24.96 -15.24
C SER A 128 -6.04 -24.46 -16.22
N GLY A 129 -6.51 -25.31 -17.14
CA GLY A 129 -7.51 -24.95 -18.15
C GLY A 129 -7.01 -23.93 -19.19
N VAL A 130 -5.69 -23.81 -19.37
CA VAL A 130 -5.08 -22.92 -20.37
C VAL A 130 -4.63 -23.69 -21.60
N GLY A 131 -4.50 -23.02 -22.75
CA GLY A 131 -3.96 -23.65 -23.95
C GLY A 131 -2.48 -24.03 -23.80
N LEU A 132 -2.10 -25.24 -24.25
CA LEU A 132 -0.71 -25.73 -24.22
C LEU A 132 0.29 -24.76 -24.88
N SER A 133 -0.04 -24.28 -26.08
CA SER A 133 0.81 -23.33 -26.81
C SER A 133 1.00 -22.03 -26.03
N TRP A 134 -0.05 -21.57 -25.35
CA TRP A 134 -0.01 -20.36 -24.54
C TRP A 134 0.87 -20.54 -23.30
N TYR A 135 0.73 -21.66 -22.56
CA TYR A 135 1.60 -21.98 -21.43
C TYR A 135 3.06 -22.13 -21.86
N THR A 136 3.29 -22.71 -23.04
CA THR A 136 4.63 -22.83 -23.61
C THR A 136 5.26 -21.46 -23.90
N TRP A 137 4.49 -20.50 -24.44
CA TRP A 137 4.97 -19.13 -24.64
C TRP A 137 5.29 -18.42 -23.33
N LEU A 138 4.50 -18.67 -22.28
CA LEU A 138 4.74 -18.14 -20.95
C LEU A 138 6.07 -18.67 -20.37
N GLU A 139 6.33 -19.97 -20.45
CA GLU A 139 7.62 -20.58 -20.03
C GLU A 139 8.82 -20.19 -20.91
N GLN A 140 8.59 -19.63 -22.08
CA GLN A 140 9.62 -19.10 -22.98
C GLN A 140 9.91 -17.62 -22.73
N GLY A 141 9.16 -16.95 -21.85
CA GLY A 141 9.31 -15.52 -21.57
C GLY A 141 8.89 -14.63 -22.75
N ARG A 142 8.04 -15.13 -23.67
CA ARG A 142 7.48 -14.33 -24.75
C ARG A 142 6.58 -13.22 -24.19
N VAL A 143 6.28 -12.23 -25.02
CA VAL A 143 5.39 -11.11 -24.64
C VAL A 143 3.95 -11.62 -24.60
N VAL A 144 3.53 -12.13 -23.45
CA VAL A 144 2.16 -12.52 -23.12
C VAL A 144 1.77 -11.88 -21.79
N THR A 145 0.52 -11.42 -21.68
CA THR A 145 -0.01 -10.81 -20.46
C THR A 145 -0.99 -11.79 -19.81
N PRO A 146 -0.59 -12.53 -18.77
CA PRO A 146 -1.51 -13.40 -18.04
C PRO A 146 -2.54 -12.56 -17.27
N SER A 147 -3.79 -13.01 -17.21
CA SER A 147 -4.77 -12.42 -16.29
C SER A 147 -4.58 -12.96 -14.87
N GLY A 148 -5.08 -12.24 -13.86
CA GLY A 148 -5.06 -12.72 -12.48
C GLY A 148 -5.76 -14.07 -12.29
N GLN A 149 -6.85 -14.31 -13.00
CA GLN A 149 -7.54 -15.62 -12.99
C GLN A 149 -6.67 -16.74 -13.53
N VAL A 150 -5.91 -16.51 -14.60
CA VAL A 150 -4.97 -17.49 -15.15
C VAL A 150 -3.84 -17.77 -14.17
N LEU A 151 -3.28 -16.74 -13.52
CA LEU A 151 -2.25 -16.95 -12.49
C LEU A 151 -2.79 -17.72 -11.28
N LEU A 152 -4.03 -17.48 -10.87
CA LEU A 152 -4.71 -18.27 -9.84
C LEU A 152 -4.86 -19.73 -10.27
N ALA A 153 -5.28 -19.99 -11.50
CA ALA A 153 -5.40 -21.36 -12.02
C ALA A 153 -4.05 -22.07 -12.08
N LEU A 154 -3.00 -21.39 -12.54
CA LEU A 154 -1.62 -21.90 -12.52
C LEU A 154 -1.12 -22.15 -11.10
N SER A 155 -1.44 -21.28 -10.14
CA SER A 155 -1.04 -21.46 -8.74
C SER A 155 -1.63 -22.72 -8.13
N ARG A 156 -2.89 -23.05 -8.45
CA ARG A 156 -3.53 -24.31 -8.03
C ARG A 156 -2.95 -25.52 -8.76
N ALA A 157 -2.78 -25.43 -10.08
CA ALA A 157 -2.24 -26.52 -10.90
C ALA A 157 -0.81 -26.90 -10.51
N LEU A 158 -0.01 -25.94 -10.05
CA LEU A 158 1.35 -26.13 -9.59
C LEU A 158 1.45 -26.30 -8.06
N ALA A 159 0.32 -26.46 -7.36
CA ALA A 159 0.25 -26.62 -5.91
C ALA A 159 1.11 -25.60 -5.14
N LEU A 160 1.11 -24.34 -5.58
CA LEU A 160 1.94 -23.30 -4.99
C LEU A 160 1.47 -22.97 -3.58
N THR A 161 2.43 -22.78 -2.67
CA THR A 161 2.18 -22.16 -1.37
C THR A 161 1.70 -20.71 -1.53
N ALA A 162 1.14 -20.11 -0.47
CA ALA A 162 0.71 -18.71 -0.50
C ALA A 162 1.86 -17.76 -0.91
N ALA A 163 3.06 -17.94 -0.33
CA ALA A 163 4.24 -17.13 -0.66
C ALA A 163 4.68 -17.30 -2.13
N GLU A 164 4.62 -18.52 -2.66
CA GLU A 164 4.96 -18.79 -4.06
C GLU A 164 3.93 -18.23 -5.04
N ARG A 165 2.64 -18.28 -4.68
CA ARG A 165 1.56 -17.61 -5.42
C ARG A 165 1.81 -16.11 -5.44
N ASP A 166 2.13 -15.50 -4.30
CA ASP A 166 2.32 -14.06 -4.25
C ASP A 166 3.58 -13.63 -5.05
N HIS A 167 4.63 -14.45 -5.02
CA HIS A 167 5.79 -14.27 -5.88
C HIS A 167 5.45 -14.39 -7.38
N LEU A 168 4.61 -15.36 -7.77
CA LEU A 168 4.12 -15.51 -9.14
C LEU A 168 3.42 -14.23 -9.62
N PHE A 169 2.54 -13.66 -8.80
CA PHE A 169 1.83 -12.41 -9.09
C PHE A 169 2.79 -11.22 -9.20
N HIS A 170 3.75 -11.12 -8.28
CA HIS A 170 4.80 -10.10 -8.34
C HIS A 170 5.61 -10.17 -9.66
N LEU A 171 6.03 -11.36 -10.08
CA LEU A 171 6.73 -11.56 -11.34
C LEU A 171 5.85 -11.25 -12.57
N ALA A 172 4.54 -11.43 -12.47
CA ALA A 172 3.61 -11.01 -13.51
C ALA A 172 3.26 -9.51 -13.48
N ALA A 173 3.80 -8.76 -12.51
CA ALA A 173 3.45 -7.36 -12.25
C ALA A 173 1.95 -7.15 -12.00
N LEU A 174 1.31 -8.13 -11.36
CA LEU A 174 -0.06 -8.07 -10.88
C LEU A 174 -0.08 -8.10 -9.35
N PRO A 175 -1.03 -7.42 -8.69
CA PRO A 175 -1.20 -7.57 -7.26
C PRO A 175 -1.66 -9.01 -6.94
N PRO A 176 -1.10 -9.67 -5.92
CA PRO A 176 -1.62 -10.96 -5.49
C PRO A 176 -3.05 -10.80 -4.96
N PRO A 177 -3.93 -11.78 -5.20
CA PRO A 177 -5.26 -11.77 -4.60
C PRO A 177 -5.10 -11.87 -3.08
N PRO A 178 -5.93 -11.16 -2.30
CA PRO A 178 -5.92 -11.38 -0.87
C PRO A 178 -6.17 -12.87 -0.59
N PRO A 179 -5.59 -13.44 0.48
CA PRO A 179 -6.17 -14.64 1.06
C PRO A 179 -7.67 -14.38 1.28
N GLY A 180 -8.51 -15.41 1.21
CA GLY A 180 -9.94 -15.28 1.59
C GLY A 180 -10.09 -14.85 3.06
N ASP A 181 -11.21 -15.16 3.70
CA ASP A 181 -11.48 -14.82 5.11
C ASP A 181 -10.56 -15.51 6.15
N ALA A 182 -9.33 -15.85 5.77
CA ALA A 182 -8.30 -16.39 6.63
C ALA A 182 -8.02 -15.40 7.78
N PRO A 183 -8.00 -15.89 9.02
CA PRO A 183 -7.70 -15.06 10.18
C PRO A 183 -6.29 -14.47 10.07
N VAL A 184 -6.14 -13.25 10.60
CA VAL A 184 -4.84 -12.60 10.75
C VAL A 184 -3.92 -13.48 11.58
N ASP A 185 -2.65 -13.60 11.19
CA ASP A 185 -1.68 -14.45 11.86
C ASP A 185 -1.40 -13.99 13.31
N ALA A 186 -0.90 -14.91 14.13
CA ALA A 186 -0.62 -14.66 15.54
C ALA A 186 0.44 -13.57 15.76
N ASP A 187 1.43 -13.46 14.87
CA ASP A 187 2.51 -12.47 15.00
C ASP A 187 1.97 -11.05 14.75
N THR A 188 1.10 -10.90 13.76
CA THR A 188 0.41 -9.62 13.49
C THR A 188 -0.51 -9.23 14.65
N THR A 189 -1.19 -10.20 15.27
CA THR A 189 -2.03 -9.95 16.46
C THR A 189 -1.17 -9.50 17.65
N ALA A 190 -0.07 -10.21 17.93
CA ALA A 190 0.86 -9.83 18.99
C ALA A 190 1.49 -8.45 18.74
N LEU A 191 1.80 -8.11 17.48
CA LEU A 191 2.33 -6.82 17.09
C LEU A 191 1.37 -5.67 17.41
N ILE A 192 0.08 -5.80 17.06
CA ILE A 192 -0.88 -4.72 17.31
C ILE A 192 -1.17 -4.53 18.80
N ASP A 193 -1.12 -5.60 19.60
CA ASP A 193 -1.24 -5.52 21.05
C ASP A 193 -0.02 -4.86 21.70
N ALA A 194 1.18 -5.11 21.18
CA ALA A 194 2.41 -4.46 21.65
C ALA A 194 2.42 -2.93 21.42
N LEU A 195 1.54 -2.39 20.57
CA LEU A 195 1.43 -0.95 20.30
C LEU A 195 0.62 -0.18 21.35
N LEU A 196 0.12 -0.85 22.39
CA LEU A 196 -0.57 -0.17 23.49
C LEU A 196 0.34 0.87 24.18
N PRO A 197 -0.23 2.03 24.61
CA PRO A 197 -1.65 2.36 24.64
C PRO A 197 -2.20 2.91 23.31
N HIS A 198 -1.40 3.00 22.24
CA HIS A 198 -1.86 3.55 20.96
C HIS A 198 -2.94 2.67 20.31
N ILE A 199 -3.82 3.30 19.55
CA ILE A 199 -4.84 2.60 18.77
C ILE A 199 -4.13 1.93 17.60
N ALA A 200 -4.31 0.62 17.44
CA ALA A 200 -3.79 -0.13 16.31
C ALA A 200 -4.85 -1.10 15.77
N PHE A 201 -4.98 -1.15 14.45
CA PHE A 201 -5.86 -2.10 13.76
C PHE A 201 -5.35 -2.41 12.36
N VAL A 202 -5.81 -3.54 11.83
CA VAL A 202 -5.43 -4.09 10.54
C VAL A 202 -6.63 -4.05 9.60
N LEU A 203 -6.43 -3.51 8.40
CA LEU A 203 -7.42 -3.48 7.33
C LEU A 203 -7.04 -4.46 6.23
N ASP A 204 -8.03 -5.15 5.67
CA ASP A 204 -7.90 -5.86 4.41
C ASP A 204 -7.99 -4.89 3.19
N PRO A 205 -7.91 -5.38 1.94
CA PRO A 205 -8.09 -4.54 0.76
C PRO A 205 -9.46 -3.86 0.64
N ARG A 206 -10.53 -4.45 1.20
CA ARG A 206 -11.89 -3.88 1.21
C ARG A 206 -12.09 -2.83 2.32
N PHE A 207 -11.06 -2.61 3.14
CA PHE A 207 -11.10 -1.77 4.34
C PHE A 207 -11.97 -2.37 5.46
N ASP A 208 -12.12 -3.69 5.48
CA ASP A 208 -12.64 -4.41 6.62
C ASP A 208 -11.55 -4.53 7.70
N VAL A 209 -11.93 -4.27 8.95
CA VAL A 209 -11.06 -4.43 10.12
C VAL A 209 -10.98 -5.91 10.47
N VAL A 210 -9.86 -6.53 10.13
CA VAL A 210 -9.60 -7.96 10.33
C VAL A 210 -8.89 -8.28 11.65
N ALA A 211 -8.23 -7.29 12.26
CA ALA A 211 -7.70 -7.38 13.62
C ALA A 211 -7.62 -5.98 14.25
N HIS A 212 -7.74 -5.89 15.56
CA HIS A 212 -7.62 -4.63 16.29
C HIS A 212 -7.17 -4.88 17.73
N ASN A 213 -6.44 -3.92 18.32
CA ASN A 213 -6.08 -4.00 19.72
C ASN A 213 -7.21 -3.46 20.63
N ARG A 214 -7.04 -3.60 21.95
CA ARG A 214 -8.04 -3.12 22.93
C ARG A 214 -8.25 -1.60 22.90
N ALA A 215 -7.22 -0.80 22.61
CA ALA A 215 -7.36 0.65 22.52
C ALA A 215 -8.28 1.07 21.36
N ALA A 216 -8.19 0.36 20.22
CA ALA A 216 -9.13 0.53 19.12
C ALA A 216 -10.56 0.14 19.52
N ALA A 217 -10.74 -0.95 20.27
CA ALA A 217 -12.06 -1.36 20.78
C ALA A 217 -12.70 -0.29 21.68
N LEU A 218 -11.92 0.36 22.53
CA LEU A 218 -12.40 1.39 23.45
C LEU A 218 -12.76 2.68 22.72
N ILE A 219 -11.86 3.21 21.89
CA ILE A 219 -12.03 4.53 21.28
C ILE A 219 -12.86 4.49 19.98
N MET A 220 -12.79 3.38 19.26
CA MET A 220 -13.43 3.20 17.95
C MET A 220 -14.48 2.07 17.99
N ALA A 221 -15.20 1.94 19.11
CA ALA A 221 -16.21 0.91 19.29
C ALA A 221 -17.22 0.84 18.13
N GLY A 222 -17.66 1.99 17.60
CA GLY A 222 -18.57 2.03 16.44
C GLY A 222 -18.00 1.43 15.14
N LEU A 223 -16.68 1.27 15.03
CA LEU A 223 -16.02 0.63 13.88
C LEU A 223 -15.74 -0.85 14.12
N VAL A 224 -15.35 -1.22 15.34
CA VAL A 224 -14.82 -2.57 15.64
C VAL A 224 -15.74 -3.44 16.50
N ALA A 225 -16.85 -2.90 17.01
CA ALA A 225 -17.76 -3.65 17.85
C ALA A 225 -18.41 -4.83 17.09
N PRO A 226 -18.70 -5.95 17.77
CA PRO A 226 -19.36 -7.10 17.17
C PRO A 226 -20.79 -6.83 16.67
N VAL A 227 -21.43 -5.77 17.16
CA VAL A 227 -22.86 -5.48 16.94
C VAL A 227 -23.14 -5.04 15.50
N SER A 228 -22.18 -4.41 14.83
CA SER A 228 -22.19 -4.28 13.38
C SER A 228 -21.52 -5.53 12.80
N SER A 229 -22.28 -6.38 12.13
CA SER A 229 -21.77 -7.55 11.40
C SER A 229 -20.73 -7.19 10.31
N ARG A 230 -20.45 -5.90 10.11
CA ARG A 230 -19.53 -5.37 9.10
C ARG A 230 -18.63 -4.31 9.70
N ARG A 231 -17.43 -4.74 10.11
CA ARG A 231 -16.37 -3.87 10.63
C ARG A 231 -15.66 -3.15 9.48
N ASN A 232 -16.38 -2.39 8.66
CA ASN A 232 -15.82 -1.72 7.48
C ASN A 232 -15.57 -0.23 7.76
N LEU A 233 -14.36 0.23 7.47
CA LEU A 233 -13.97 1.62 7.72
C LEU A 233 -14.78 2.63 6.92
N LEU A 234 -15.14 2.33 5.66
CA LEU A 234 -15.91 3.27 4.85
C LEU A 234 -17.36 3.34 5.30
N LEU A 235 -17.97 2.21 5.66
CA LEU A 235 -19.33 2.21 6.22
C LEU A 235 -19.39 3.05 7.49
N TRP A 236 -18.38 2.95 8.36
CA TRP A 236 -18.31 3.77 9.57
C TRP A 236 -18.11 5.26 9.28
N LEU A 237 -17.25 5.60 8.31
CA LEU A 237 -16.98 7.01 7.97
C LEU A 237 -18.14 7.71 7.26
N PHE A 238 -18.91 6.97 6.46
CA PHE A 238 -20.04 7.47 5.68
C PHE A 238 -21.41 7.12 6.25
N ASP A 239 -21.44 6.63 7.50
CA ASP A 239 -22.67 6.22 8.20
C ASP A 239 -23.71 7.36 8.15
N PRO A 240 -24.90 7.12 7.55
CA PRO A 240 -25.92 8.15 7.38
C PRO A 240 -26.46 8.70 8.70
N VAL A 241 -26.33 7.97 9.82
CA VAL A 241 -26.76 8.44 11.14
C VAL A 241 -25.81 9.49 11.71
N THR A 242 -24.50 9.25 11.61
CA THR A 242 -23.47 10.15 12.17
C THR A 242 -23.02 11.23 11.19
N TRP A 243 -23.18 11.02 9.87
CA TRP A 243 -22.72 11.94 8.83
C TRP A 243 -23.23 13.40 8.96
N PRO A 244 -24.52 13.66 9.24
CA PRO A 244 -25.06 15.03 9.25
C PRO A 244 -24.49 15.92 10.36
N THR A 245 -24.10 15.31 11.49
CA THR A 245 -23.55 16.01 12.66
C THR A 245 -22.02 15.93 12.73
N ALA A 246 -21.39 15.23 11.79
CA ALA A 246 -19.95 15.04 11.78
C ALA A 246 -19.22 16.37 11.46
N PRO A 247 -18.11 16.66 12.17
CA PRO A 247 -17.35 17.89 11.95
C PRO A 247 -16.64 17.89 10.58
N PRO A 248 -16.26 19.05 10.01
CA PRO A 248 -15.57 19.12 8.72
C PRO A 248 -14.28 18.29 8.63
N ALA A 249 -13.58 18.10 9.76
CA ALA A 249 -12.40 17.24 9.82
C ALA A 249 -12.73 15.75 9.56
N TRP A 250 -13.92 15.30 9.95
CA TRP A 250 -14.42 13.97 9.66
C TRP A 250 -14.70 13.78 8.17
N HIS A 251 -15.39 14.73 7.53
CA HIS A 251 -15.64 14.68 6.08
C HIS A 251 -14.34 14.65 5.27
N ARG A 252 -13.32 15.43 5.66
CA ARG A 252 -11.99 15.36 5.05
C ARG A 252 -11.34 13.99 5.23
N ASN A 253 -11.49 13.39 6.41
CA ASN A 253 -10.99 12.03 6.66
C ASN A 253 -11.74 11.00 5.81
N ALA A 254 -13.07 11.08 5.71
CA ALA A 254 -13.89 10.19 4.90
C ALA A 254 -13.49 10.28 3.42
N ARG A 255 -13.36 11.49 2.88
CA ARG A 255 -12.89 11.71 1.50
C ARG A 255 -11.51 11.09 1.27
N ALA A 256 -10.55 11.34 2.16
CA ALA A 256 -9.18 10.80 2.00
C ALA A 256 -9.15 9.26 2.00
N ASN A 257 -9.96 8.59 2.84
CA ASN A 257 -10.05 7.12 2.82
C ASN A 257 -10.77 6.61 1.57
N MET A 258 -11.80 7.30 1.07
CA MET A 258 -12.45 6.95 -0.19
C MET A 258 -11.47 7.01 -1.38
N LEU A 259 -10.63 8.04 -1.44
CA LEU A 259 -9.63 8.20 -2.49
C LEU A 259 -8.54 7.10 -2.44
N ASP A 260 -8.11 6.69 -1.24
CA ASP A 260 -7.19 5.54 -1.08
C ASP A 260 -7.88 4.21 -1.45
N PHE A 261 -9.15 4.05 -1.07
CA PHE A 261 -9.94 2.86 -1.39
C PHE A 261 -10.15 2.70 -2.89
N ARG A 262 -10.32 3.79 -3.65
CA ARG A 262 -10.45 3.72 -5.11
C ARG A 262 -9.31 2.95 -5.77
N SER A 263 -8.07 3.17 -5.30
CA SER A 263 -6.90 2.43 -5.80
C SER A 263 -6.96 0.92 -5.53
N GLU A 264 -7.68 0.49 -4.50
CA GLU A 264 -7.92 -0.93 -4.24
C GLU A 264 -9.08 -1.47 -5.06
N PHE A 265 -10.17 -0.71 -5.17
CA PHE A 265 -11.31 -1.06 -6.00
C PHE A 265 -10.88 -1.31 -7.45
N ASP A 266 -10.07 -0.42 -8.02
CA ASP A 266 -9.59 -0.58 -9.40
C ASP A 266 -8.68 -1.80 -9.57
N ARG A 267 -7.91 -2.17 -8.54
CA ARG A 267 -7.06 -3.38 -8.56
C ARG A 267 -7.85 -4.68 -8.43
N HIS A 268 -9.03 -4.62 -7.81
CA HIS A 268 -9.93 -5.76 -7.60
C HIS A 268 -11.20 -5.61 -8.44
N SER A 269 -11.12 -4.87 -9.56
CA SER A 269 -12.25 -4.63 -10.45
C SER A 269 -12.79 -5.96 -10.97
N GLY A 270 -14.00 -6.34 -10.52
CA GLY A 270 -14.62 -7.63 -10.83
C GLY A 270 -14.86 -8.54 -9.62
N ASP A 271 -14.36 -8.18 -8.43
CA ASP A 271 -14.77 -8.81 -7.18
C ASP A 271 -16.18 -8.33 -6.78
N PRO A 272 -17.19 -9.23 -6.70
CA PRO A 272 -18.54 -8.86 -6.31
C PRO A 272 -18.62 -8.15 -4.95
N ALA A 273 -17.74 -8.47 -4.00
CA ALA A 273 -17.78 -7.86 -2.68
C ALA A 273 -17.40 -6.38 -2.71
N PHE A 274 -16.43 -5.99 -3.56
CA PHE A 274 -16.07 -4.59 -3.76
C PHE A 274 -17.20 -3.83 -4.46
N VAL A 275 -17.82 -4.44 -5.47
CA VAL A 275 -18.96 -3.84 -6.21
C VAL A 275 -20.12 -3.59 -5.26
N THR A 276 -20.54 -4.60 -4.50
CA THR A 276 -21.64 -4.47 -3.52
C THR A 276 -21.37 -3.39 -2.48
N LEU A 277 -20.13 -3.29 -1.96
CA LEU A 277 -19.77 -2.24 -0.99
C LEU A 277 -19.92 -0.84 -1.59
N VAL A 278 -19.45 -0.63 -2.82
CA VAL A 278 -19.57 0.67 -3.51
C VAL A 278 -21.02 1.01 -3.81
N GLU A 279 -21.82 0.03 -4.26
CA GLU A 279 -23.25 0.22 -4.54
C GLU A 279 -24.01 0.65 -3.27
N GLU A 280 -23.73 0.00 -2.15
CA GLU A 280 -24.32 0.33 -0.86
C GLU A 280 -23.94 1.75 -0.40
N LEU A 281 -22.65 2.10 -0.42
CA LEU A 281 -22.18 3.44 -0.03
C LEU A 281 -22.76 4.53 -0.94
N THR A 282 -22.87 4.25 -2.23
CA THR A 282 -23.47 5.14 -3.23
C THR A 282 -24.99 5.32 -3.02
N THR A 283 -25.66 4.29 -2.50
CA THR A 283 -27.09 4.31 -2.22
C THR A 283 -27.38 5.05 -0.91
N THR A 284 -26.58 4.81 0.12
CA THR A 284 -26.80 5.31 1.49
C THR A 284 -26.30 6.73 1.70
N ASN A 285 -25.26 7.17 0.98
CA ASN A 285 -24.66 8.49 1.16
C ASN A 285 -24.54 9.26 -0.18
N PRO A 286 -25.33 10.34 -0.40
CA PRO A 286 -25.28 11.10 -1.66
C PRO A 286 -23.96 11.86 -1.87
N VAL A 287 -23.24 12.19 -0.80
CA VAL A 287 -21.92 12.82 -0.91
C VAL A 287 -20.88 11.82 -1.38
N PHE A 288 -20.92 10.58 -0.85
CA PHE A 288 -20.09 9.49 -1.37
C PHE A 288 -20.35 9.27 -2.86
N ARG A 289 -21.62 9.19 -3.28
CA ARG A 289 -21.99 9.05 -4.70
C ARG A 289 -21.35 10.14 -5.57
N SER A 290 -21.45 11.40 -5.14
CA SER A 290 -20.89 12.53 -5.88
C SER A 290 -19.37 12.40 -5.99
N TRP A 291 -18.67 12.22 -4.87
CA TRP A 291 -17.21 12.15 -4.88
C TRP A 291 -16.67 10.90 -5.59
N TRP A 292 -17.40 9.79 -5.51
CA TRP A 292 -17.02 8.56 -6.21
C TRP A 292 -17.09 8.73 -7.74
N ALA A 293 -18.05 9.53 -8.23
CA ALA A 293 -18.19 9.84 -9.65
C ALA A 293 -17.01 10.67 -10.21
N ASP A 294 -16.26 11.38 -9.37
CA ASP A 294 -15.14 12.22 -9.79
C ASP A 294 -13.89 11.41 -10.21
N HIS A 295 -13.81 10.12 -9.85
CA HIS A 295 -12.67 9.22 -10.17
C HIS A 295 -11.31 9.72 -9.65
N ASP A 296 -11.29 10.63 -8.70
CA ASP A 296 -10.07 11.08 -8.04
C ASP A 296 -9.39 9.93 -7.27
N VAL A 297 -8.05 9.96 -7.22
CA VAL A 297 -7.23 8.98 -6.51
C VAL A 297 -6.15 9.71 -5.71
N GLN A 298 -5.94 9.27 -4.47
CA GLN A 298 -4.89 9.81 -3.60
C GLN A 298 -4.36 8.73 -2.66
N VAL A 299 -3.04 8.67 -2.48
CA VAL A 299 -2.43 7.86 -1.42
C VAL A 299 -2.65 8.55 -0.08
N LEU A 300 -3.12 7.80 0.91
CA LEU A 300 -3.38 8.34 2.23
C LEU A 300 -2.09 8.74 2.95
N GLU A 301 -1.86 10.04 3.10
CA GLU A 301 -0.69 10.58 3.81
C GLU A 301 -0.91 10.61 5.34
N PRO A 302 0.18 10.55 6.13
CA PRO A 302 0.10 10.75 7.57
C PRO A 302 -0.61 12.06 7.89
N THR A 303 -1.74 11.97 8.57
CA THR A 303 -2.63 13.10 8.77
C THR A 303 -3.12 13.13 10.20
N ARG A 304 -3.29 14.34 10.76
CA ARG A 304 -3.99 14.54 12.02
C ARG A 304 -5.48 14.19 11.84
N LYS A 305 -5.96 13.19 12.56
CA LYS A 305 -7.35 12.73 12.59
C LYS A 305 -8.04 13.28 13.83
N LEU A 306 -9.27 13.77 13.65
CA LEU A 306 -10.14 14.14 14.76
C LEU A 306 -11.27 13.11 14.81
N ILE A 307 -11.38 12.42 15.95
CA ILE A 307 -12.41 11.41 16.17
C ILE A 307 -13.37 11.96 17.23
N PRO A 308 -14.66 12.16 16.91
CA PRO A 308 -15.66 12.46 17.92
C PRO A 308 -15.92 11.20 18.75
N HIS A 309 -15.68 11.28 20.06
CA HIS A 309 -16.02 10.21 21.00
C HIS A 309 -17.24 10.63 21.85
N PRO A 310 -18.28 9.79 22.00
CA PRO A 310 -19.49 10.14 22.73
C PRO A 310 -19.26 10.64 24.16
N THR A 311 -18.39 9.94 24.91
CA THR A 311 -18.12 10.25 26.32
C THR A 311 -16.88 11.13 26.55
N LEU A 312 -15.79 10.91 25.79
CA LEU A 312 -14.50 11.59 25.98
C LEU A 312 -14.39 12.89 25.18
N GLY A 313 -15.39 13.23 24.36
CA GLY A 313 -15.34 14.40 23.48
C GLY A 313 -14.44 14.20 22.26
N PRO A 314 -14.01 15.28 21.58
CA PRO A 314 -13.17 15.19 20.39
C PRO A 314 -11.74 14.79 20.74
N LEU A 315 -11.25 13.71 20.13
CA LEU A 315 -9.90 13.18 20.33
C LEU A 315 -9.06 13.37 19.07
N ALA A 316 -7.83 13.86 19.23
CA ALA A 316 -6.93 14.14 18.11
C ALA A 316 -5.77 13.13 18.05
N PHE A 317 -5.59 12.52 16.89
CA PHE A 317 -4.56 11.51 16.66
C PHE A 317 -3.69 11.86 15.44
N LEU A 318 -2.42 11.49 15.47
CA LEU A 318 -1.59 11.36 14.28
C LEU A 318 -1.77 9.94 13.75
N SER A 319 -2.23 9.81 12.50
CA SER A 319 -2.44 8.52 11.87
C SER A 319 -1.30 8.19 10.93
N THR A 320 -0.72 7.00 11.11
CA THR A 320 0.28 6.43 10.21
C THR A 320 -0.21 5.08 9.69
N GLN A 321 0.19 4.75 8.46
CA GLN A 321 -0.16 3.49 7.79
C GLN A 321 1.12 2.78 7.32
N THR A 322 1.18 1.48 7.57
CA THR A 322 2.26 0.60 7.11
C THR A 322 1.68 -0.68 6.52
N ARG A 323 2.47 -1.42 5.74
CA ARG A 323 2.08 -2.71 5.17
C ARG A 323 3.08 -3.77 5.61
N PRO A 324 2.65 -4.88 6.23
CA PRO A 324 3.54 -5.99 6.56
C PRO A 324 4.14 -6.60 5.29
N SER A 325 5.42 -6.98 5.33
CA SER A 325 6.09 -7.56 4.15
C SER A 325 5.59 -8.97 3.81
N HIS A 326 5.17 -9.75 4.82
CA HIS A 326 4.62 -11.09 4.64
C HIS A 326 3.15 -11.09 4.21
N ALA A 327 2.45 -9.97 4.39
CA ALA A 327 1.05 -9.78 4.03
C ALA A 327 0.81 -8.37 3.45
N PRO A 328 1.37 -8.05 2.27
CA PRO A 328 1.34 -6.68 1.71
C PRO A 328 -0.05 -6.20 1.30
N TRP A 329 -1.04 -7.09 1.22
CA TRP A 329 -2.45 -6.72 1.02
C TRP A 329 -3.09 -6.15 2.30
N LEU A 330 -2.52 -6.44 3.48
CA LEU A 330 -2.98 -5.87 4.74
C LEU A 330 -2.38 -4.48 4.97
N ARG A 331 -3.15 -3.63 5.64
CA ARG A 331 -2.71 -2.32 6.12
C ARG A 331 -2.77 -2.29 7.63
N LEU A 332 -1.62 -2.11 8.28
CA LEU A 332 -1.55 -1.78 9.69
C LEU A 332 -1.69 -0.27 9.86
N ARG A 333 -2.69 0.15 10.63
CA ARG A 333 -2.97 1.55 10.93
C ARG A 333 -2.76 1.82 12.41
N ILE A 334 -1.97 2.85 12.69
CA ILE A 334 -1.57 3.25 14.04
C ILE A 334 -1.99 4.69 14.27
N LEU A 335 -2.73 4.94 15.34
CA LEU A 335 -3.19 6.26 15.76
C LEU A 335 -2.55 6.61 17.11
N VAL A 336 -1.63 7.57 17.07
CA VAL A 336 -0.91 8.07 18.24
C VAL A 336 -1.56 9.38 18.71
N PRO A 337 -1.78 9.61 20.01
CA PRO A 337 -2.33 10.88 20.50
C PRO A 337 -1.53 12.09 20.01
N ALA A 338 -2.22 13.06 19.41
CA ALA A 338 -1.62 14.28 18.86
C ALA A 338 -1.42 15.38 19.90
N ASP A 339 -2.06 15.27 21.07
CA ASP A 339 -1.97 16.22 22.18
C ASP A 339 -2.06 15.52 23.55
N ALA A 340 -1.71 16.27 24.60
CA ALA A 340 -1.68 15.77 25.98
C ALA A 340 -3.08 15.37 26.49
N GLY A 341 -4.13 16.10 26.06
CA GLY A 341 -5.51 15.80 26.44
C GLY A 341 -5.97 14.44 25.91
N THR A 342 -5.75 14.19 24.61
CA THR A 342 -6.05 12.90 23.98
C THR A 342 -5.22 11.77 24.61
N ARG A 343 -3.95 12.04 24.94
CA ARG A 343 -3.09 11.05 25.60
C ARG A 343 -3.62 10.66 26.98
N ALA A 344 -4.00 11.65 27.80
CA ALA A 344 -4.55 11.41 29.13
C ALA A 344 -5.86 10.64 29.06
N ALA A 345 -6.77 11.01 28.15
CA ALA A 345 -8.03 10.31 27.93
C ALA A 345 -7.81 8.84 27.53
N LEU A 346 -6.85 8.56 26.64
CA LEU A 346 -6.52 7.21 26.20
C LEU A 346 -5.95 6.34 27.33
N VAL A 347 -5.05 6.91 28.14
CA VAL A 347 -4.49 6.21 29.31
C VAL A 347 -5.58 5.94 30.35
N ALA A 348 -6.43 6.92 30.65
CA ALA A 348 -7.54 6.76 31.59
C ALA A 348 -8.53 5.68 31.13
N ALA A 349 -8.92 5.70 29.84
CA ALA A 349 -9.80 4.68 29.27
C ALA A 349 -9.18 3.27 29.30
N SER A 350 -7.86 3.18 29.07
CA SER A 350 -7.14 1.90 29.12
C SER A 350 -6.95 1.38 30.54
N ALA A 351 -6.88 2.26 31.55
CA ALA A 351 -6.72 1.90 32.96
C ALA A 351 -8.05 1.51 33.64
N GLY A 352 -9.18 2.06 33.19
CA GLY A 352 -10.51 1.67 33.68
C GLY A 352 -11.05 0.36 33.09
N SER A 353 -10.30 -0.25 32.18
CA SER A 353 -10.62 -1.52 31.53
C SER A 353 -9.76 -2.62 32.15
N ASP A 354 -10.07 -3.03 33.38
CA ASP A 354 -9.39 -4.15 34.02
C ASP A 354 -9.57 -5.45 33.20
N PRO A 355 -8.54 -6.30 33.08
CA PRO A 355 -8.66 -7.57 32.41
C PRO A 355 -9.43 -8.53 33.33
N LEU A 356 -10.70 -8.80 33.01
CA LEU A 356 -11.41 -9.96 33.55
C LEU A 356 -11.12 -11.20 32.71
#